data_AF-A0A0S1Y506-F1
#
_entry.id   AF-A0A0S1Y506-F1
#
_cell.length_a   1.000
_cell.length_b   1.000
_cell.length_c   1.000
_cell.angle_alpha   90.00
_cell.angle_beta   90.00
_cell.angle_gamma   90.00
#
_symmetry.space_group_name_H-M   'P 1'
#
loop_
_entity.id
_entity.type
_entity.pdbx_description
1 polymer ?
#
loop_
_entity_poly.entity_id
_entity_poly.type
_entity_poly.pdbx_seq_one_letter_code
_entity_poly.pdbx_strand_id
1 'polypeptide(L)'
;MPRHRPLPTYRAAYQEEQLRRRRAGRLGVAIMLVVLAAITLPELLATPTYSARLPAATENQPATILPDGSQAALEQGTVLDVEYYKHRREVTMEDGAAEFRIAKDANRAFVAKAFIVAARTEDGASFGMRRAGSAVRVEVRSGTVEVSEGRRGMRRSVMVYAGQGVQTKPEGGLTRVFLLEQ
;
A
#
# COMPACT_ATOMS: atom_id res chain seq x y z
N MET A 1 53.65 -35.53 52.76
CA MET A 1 53.31 -34.19 52.21
C MET A 1 52.29 -34.36 51.09
N PRO A 2 51.05 -33.85 51.20
CA PRO A 2 50.11 -33.87 50.09
C PRO A 2 50.35 -32.65 49.16
N ARG A 3 50.41 -32.90 47.84
CA ARG A 3 50.46 -31.85 46.81
C ARG A 3 49.05 -31.30 46.58
N HIS A 4 48.83 -30.01 46.84
CA HIS A 4 47.60 -29.33 46.47
C HIS A 4 47.54 -29.16 44.95
N ARG A 5 46.51 -29.71 44.30
CA ARG A 5 46.11 -29.33 42.93
C ARG A 5 45.48 -27.94 43.00
N PRO A 6 45.90 -26.96 42.16
CA PRO A 6 45.21 -25.68 42.12
C PRO A 6 43.78 -25.88 41.61
N LEU A 7 42.82 -25.33 42.34
CA LEU A 7 41.42 -25.32 41.93
C LEU A 7 41.26 -24.38 40.72
N PRO A 8 40.46 -24.76 39.70
CA PRO A 8 40.17 -23.87 38.57
C PRO A 8 39.55 -22.57 39.10
N THR A 9 40.07 -21.43 38.64
CA THR A 9 39.60 -20.11 39.09
C THR A 9 38.14 -19.92 38.68
N TYR A 10 37.26 -19.76 39.67
CA TYR A 10 35.81 -19.60 39.56
C TYR A 10 35.36 -18.48 38.57
N ARG A 11 36.25 -17.51 38.26
CA ARG A 11 36.03 -16.43 37.28
C ARG A 11 35.95 -16.90 35.81
N ALA A 12 36.64 -17.97 35.43
CA ALA A 12 36.67 -18.42 34.03
C ALA A 12 35.33 -19.04 33.61
N ALA A 13 34.71 -19.84 34.48
CA ALA A 13 33.46 -20.53 34.19
C ALA A 13 32.25 -19.57 34.03
N TYR A 14 32.21 -18.47 34.80
CA TYR A 14 31.14 -17.46 34.67
C TYR A 14 31.30 -16.55 33.44
N GLN A 15 32.53 -16.32 32.95
CA GLN A 15 32.76 -15.49 31.77
C GLN A 15 32.29 -16.16 30.47
N GLU A 16 32.41 -17.49 30.37
CA GLU A 16 31.97 -18.23 29.18
C GLU A 16 30.45 -18.21 29.01
N GLU A 17 29.70 -18.31 30.10
CA GLU A 17 28.23 -18.29 30.06
C GLU A 17 27.70 -16.90 29.65
N GLN A 18 28.33 -15.83 30.17
CA GLN A 18 28.01 -14.44 29.82
C GLN A 18 28.33 -14.14 28.35
N LEU A 19 29.45 -14.64 27.82
CA LEU A 19 29.81 -14.49 26.40
C LEU A 19 28.88 -15.30 25.48
N ARG A 20 28.46 -16.51 25.88
CA ARG A 20 27.45 -17.29 25.13
C ARG A 20 26.10 -16.62 25.12
N ARG A 21 25.64 -16.04 26.25
CA ARG A 21 24.38 -15.26 26.32
C ARG A 21 24.45 -13.98 25.47
N ARG A 22 25.57 -13.27 25.48
CA ARG A 22 25.81 -12.09 24.61
C ARG A 22 25.89 -12.44 23.13
N ARG A 23 26.54 -13.55 22.78
CA ARG A 23 26.60 -14.06 21.40
C ARG A 23 25.23 -14.56 20.93
N ALA A 24 24.48 -15.25 21.78
CA ALA A 24 23.10 -15.67 21.51
C ALA A 24 22.17 -14.46 21.33
N GLY A 25 22.30 -13.42 22.16
CA GLY A 25 21.58 -12.15 21.97
C GLY A 25 21.94 -11.45 20.66
N ARG A 26 23.23 -11.40 20.30
CA ARG A 26 23.70 -10.83 19.02
C ARG A 26 23.22 -11.62 17.80
N LEU A 27 23.21 -12.95 17.88
CA LEU A 27 22.68 -13.83 16.83
C LEU A 27 21.17 -13.64 16.67
N GLY A 28 20.43 -13.50 17.78
CA GLY A 28 18.99 -13.20 17.75
C GLY A 28 18.69 -11.87 17.06
N VAL A 29 19.44 -10.81 17.39
CA VAL A 29 19.32 -9.50 16.72
C VAL A 29 19.68 -9.58 15.24
N ALA A 30 20.75 -10.28 14.87
CA ALA A 30 21.16 -10.44 13.48
C ALA A 30 20.09 -11.17 12.65
N ILE A 31 19.52 -12.26 13.17
CA ILE A 31 18.43 -12.98 12.51
C ILE A 31 17.20 -12.08 12.37
N MET A 32 16.84 -11.34 13.41
CA MET A 32 15.73 -10.39 13.36
C MET A 32 15.91 -9.33 12.28
N LEU A 33 17.12 -8.76 12.16
CA LEU A 33 17.43 -7.79 11.10
C LEU A 33 17.37 -8.41 9.70
N VAL A 34 17.87 -9.64 9.52
CA VAL A 34 17.78 -10.36 8.24
C VAL A 34 16.32 -10.64 7.87
N VAL A 35 15.50 -11.09 8.81
CA VAL A 35 14.06 -11.34 8.57
C VAL A 35 13.34 -10.03 8.23
N LEU A 36 13.61 -8.96 8.97
CA LEU A 36 12.99 -7.65 8.73
C LEU A 36 13.42 -7.07 7.38
N ALA A 37 14.69 -7.23 7.01
CA ALA A 37 15.21 -6.86 5.70
C ALA A 37 14.58 -7.70 4.59
N ALA A 38 14.45 -9.02 4.77
CA ALA A 38 13.82 -9.91 3.80
C ALA A 38 12.34 -9.57 3.53
N ILE A 39 11.63 -9.01 4.51
CA ILE A 39 10.24 -8.57 4.37
C ILE A 39 10.15 -7.18 3.73
N THR A 40 11.05 -6.25 4.08
CA THR A 40 10.94 -4.83 3.68
C THR A 40 11.68 -4.46 2.39
N LEU A 41 12.82 -5.10 2.10
CA LEU A 41 13.61 -4.83 0.89
C LEU A 41 12.86 -5.10 -0.42
N PRO A 42 12.08 -6.20 -0.57
CA PRO A 42 11.41 -6.49 -1.84
C PRO A 42 10.45 -5.38 -2.29
N GLU A 43 9.75 -4.75 -1.35
CA GLU A 43 8.83 -3.66 -1.67
C GLU A 43 9.58 -2.35 -1.98
N LEU A 44 10.72 -2.12 -1.32
CA LEU A 44 11.57 -0.94 -1.56
C LEU A 44 12.29 -1.01 -2.91
N LEU A 45 12.68 -2.21 -3.33
CA LEU A 45 13.41 -2.48 -4.58
C LEU A 45 12.47 -2.94 -5.71
N ALA A 46 11.16 -2.93 -5.51
CA ALA A 46 10.20 -3.35 -6.50
C ALA A 46 10.25 -2.43 -7.72
N THR A 47 10.63 -2.98 -8.87
CA THR A 47 10.50 -2.29 -10.15
C THR A 47 9.15 -2.61 -10.80
N PRO A 48 8.52 -1.64 -11.47
CA PRO A 48 7.31 -1.91 -12.22
C PRO A 48 7.64 -2.85 -13.40
N THR A 49 6.82 -3.88 -13.56
CA THR A 49 6.84 -4.77 -14.73
C THR A 49 6.19 -4.13 -15.95
N TYR A 50 5.35 -3.11 -15.73
CA TYR A 50 4.73 -2.31 -16.77
C TYR A 50 4.54 -0.89 -16.27
N SER A 51 4.88 0.08 -17.11
CA SER A 51 4.68 1.50 -16.86
C SER A 51 4.12 2.19 -18.09
N ALA A 52 3.09 3.00 -17.92
CA ALA A 52 2.54 3.85 -18.97
C ALA A 52 1.98 5.14 -18.37
N ARG A 53 2.10 6.24 -19.11
CA ARG A 53 1.44 7.51 -18.80
C ARG A 53 0.33 7.73 -19.82
N LEU A 54 -0.92 7.78 -19.36
CA LEU A 54 -2.05 8.23 -20.16
C LEU A 54 -2.06 9.77 -20.11
N PRO A 55 -1.90 10.45 -21.25
CA PRO A 55 -1.85 11.91 -21.29
C PRO A 55 -3.21 12.50 -20.89
N ALA A 56 -3.22 13.81 -20.66
CA ALA A 56 -4.41 14.56 -20.29
C ALA A 56 -5.56 14.25 -21.25
N ALA A 57 -6.67 13.74 -20.69
CA ALA A 57 -7.77 13.26 -21.52
C ALA A 57 -8.45 14.40 -22.30
N THR A 58 -8.90 14.09 -23.52
CA THR A 58 -9.68 15.01 -24.34
C THR A 58 -11.17 14.86 -24.06
N GLU A 59 -11.95 15.85 -24.49
CA GLU A 59 -13.41 15.75 -24.46
C GLU A 59 -13.88 14.51 -25.24
N ASN A 60 -14.87 13.79 -24.70
CA ASN A 60 -15.44 12.58 -25.30
C ASN A 60 -14.45 11.44 -25.57
N GLN A 61 -13.31 11.40 -24.86
CA GLN A 61 -12.37 10.29 -24.98
C GLN A 61 -13.01 9.00 -24.45
N PRO A 62 -12.98 7.89 -25.22
CA PRO A 62 -13.48 6.61 -24.75
C PRO A 62 -12.63 6.07 -23.60
N ALA A 63 -13.21 5.16 -22.81
CA ALA A 63 -12.48 4.49 -21.74
C ALA A 63 -11.28 3.71 -22.28
N THR A 64 -10.12 3.87 -21.65
CA THR A 64 -8.90 3.14 -21.99
C THR A 64 -8.92 1.78 -21.29
N ILE A 65 -8.62 0.71 -22.04
CA ILE A 65 -8.43 -0.63 -21.50
C ILE A 65 -6.97 -0.77 -21.02
N LEU A 66 -6.81 -1.16 -19.77
CA LEU A 66 -5.51 -1.39 -19.12
C LEU A 66 -5.04 -2.84 -19.35
N PRO A 67 -3.73 -3.14 -19.15
CA PRO A 67 -3.17 -4.46 -19.45
C PRO A 67 -3.77 -5.64 -18.66
N ASP A 68 -4.44 -5.35 -17.54
CA ASP A 68 -5.12 -6.34 -16.69
C ASP A 68 -6.59 -6.56 -17.09
N GLY A 69 -7.07 -5.89 -18.16
CA GLY A 69 -8.47 -5.90 -18.59
C GLY A 69 -9.37 -4.91 -17.85
N SER A 70 -8.83 -4.17 -16.87
CA SER A 70 -9.54 -3.07 -16.23
C SER A 70 -9.75 -1.91 -17.21
N GLN A 71 -10.73 -1.05 -16.94
CA GLN A 71 -11.02 0.14 -17.75
C GLN A 71 -10.88 1.41 -16.91
N ALA A 72 -10.32 2.46 -17.51
CA ALA A 72 -10.25 3.79 -16.95
C ALA A 72 -10.86 4.79 -17.93
N ALA A 73 -11.97 5.42 -17.53
CA ALA A 73 -12.53 6.58 -18.22
C ALA A 73 -12.09 7.85 -17.48
N LEU A 74 -11.39 8.74 -18.17
CA LEU A 74 -10.80 9.93 -17.58
C LEU A 74 -11.64 11.17 -17.95
N GLU A 75 -11.93 12.04 -16.97
CA GLU A 75 -12.47 13.37 -17.26
C GLU A 75 -11.41 14.25 -17.95
N GLN A 76 -11.85 15.22 -18.75
CA GLN A 76 -10.96 16.11 -19.51
C GLN A 76 -9.88 16.74 -18.62
N GLY A 77 -8.63 16.74 -19.09
CA GLY A 77 -7.49 17.31 -18.34
C GLY A 77 -6.89 16.37 -17.30
N THR A 78 -7.49 15.20 -17.04
CA THR A 78 -6.95 14.20 -16.11
C THR A 78 -5.80 13.43 -16.75
N VAL A 79 -4.66 13.37 -16.07
CA VAL A 79 -3.51 12.52 -16.42
C VAL A 79 -3.50 11.30 -15.50
N LEU A 80 -3.21 10.12 -16.05
CA LEU A 80 -3.12 8.88 -15.26
C LEU A 80 -1.78 8.19 -15.50
N ASP A 81 -0.99 8.04 -14.44
CA ASP A 81 0.21 7.21 -14.43
C ASP A 81 -0.15 5.79 -13.99
N VAL A 82 0.26 4.80 -14.77
CA VAL A 82 -0.05 3.38 -14.56
C VAL A 82 1.26 2.66 -14.30
N GLU A 83 1.36 2.00 -13.15
CA GLU A 83 2.54 1.23 -12.75
C GLU A 83 2.10 -0.12 -12.17
N TYR A 84 2.34 -1.20 -12.91
CA TYR A 84 2.04 -2.54 -12.44
C TYR A 84 3.31 -3.22 -11.97
N TYR A 85 3.20 -3.87 -10.83
CA TYR A 85 4.25 -4.60 -10.16
C TYR A 85 3.85 -6.07 -10.08
N LYS A 86 4.80 -6.92 -9.65
CA LYS A 86 4.58 -8.35 -9.49
C LYS A 86 3.37 -8.70 -8.60
N HIS A 87 3.11 -7.92 -7.55
CA HIS A 87 2.10 -8.22 -6.53
C HIS A 87 1.04 -7.11 -6.33
N ARG A 88 1.07 -6.06 -7.15
CA ARG A 88 0.08 -4.97 -7.09
C ARG A 88 -0.03 -4.25 -8.44
N ARG A 89 -1.20 -3.69 -8.70
CA ARG A 89 -1.50 -2.83 -9.85
C ARG A 89 -1.76 -1.43 -9.30
N GLU A 90 -0.98 -0.44 -9.71
CA GLU A 90 -1.11 0.90 -9.21
C GLU A 90 -1.46 1.87 -10.34
N VAL A 91 -2.38 2.78 -10.06
CA VAL A 91 -2.63 3.94 -10.91
C VAL A 91 -2.62 5.20 -10.04
N THR A 92 -2.02 6.27 -10.55
CA THR A 92 -1.90 7.54 -9.82
C THR A 92 -2.40 8.68 -10.70
N MET A 93 -3.26 9.52 -10.12
CA MET A 93 -3.70 10.77 -10.75
C MET A 93 -3.28 11.98 -9.92
N GLU A 94 -2.80 13.00 -10.62
CA GLU A 94 -2.40 14.26 -10.00
C GLU A 94 -3.58 15.20 -9.79
N ASP A 95 -4.54 15.29 -10.70
CA ASP A 95 -5.75 16.07 -10.49
C ASP A 95 -6.85 15.60 -11.45
N GLY A 96 -8.07 16.08 -11.25
CA GLY A 96 -9.22 15.74 -12.09
C GLY A 96 -9.98 14.52 -11.58
N ALA A 97 -10.63 13.78 -12.48
CA ALA A 97 -11.44 12.63 -12.10
C ALA A 97 -11.35 11.48 -13.08
N ALA A 98 -11.58 10.28 -12.56
CA ALA A 98 -11.64 9.07 -13.34
C ALA A 98 -12.69 8.11 -12.79
N GLU A 99 -13.29 7.37 -13.71
CA GLU A 99 -14.17 6.26 -13.44
C GLU A 99 -13.45 4.97 -13.79
N PHE A 100 -13.35 4.08 -12.80
CA PHE A 100 -12.66 2.81 -12.91
C PHE A 100 -13.65 1.65 -12.95
N ARG A 101 -13.39 0.68 -13.83
CA ARG A 101 -14.00 -0.66 -13.79
C ARG A 101 -12.89 -1.67 -13.69
N ILE A 102 -12.73 -2.26 -12.52
CA ILE A 102 -11.56 -3.05 -12.16
C ILE A 102 -11.85 -4.53 -12.32
N ALA A 103 -10.97 -5.21 -13.07
CA ALA A 103 -10.98 -6.66 -13.18
C ALA A 103 -10.50 -7.30 -11.86
N LYS A 104 -11.20 -8.36 -11.44
CA LYS A 104 -10.85 -9.16 -10.27
C LYS A 104 -9.49 -9.83 -10.47
N ASP A 105 -8.58 -9.68 -9.51
CA ASP A 105 -7.30 -10.40 -9.45
C ASP A 105 -6.86 -10.48 -7.98
N ALA A 106 -7.13 -11.64 -7.36
CA ALA A 106 -6.83 -11.89 -5.95
C ALA A 106 -5.31 -11.95 -5.66
N ASN A 107 -4.46 -12.07 -6.68
CA ASN A 107 -3.01 -12.12 -6.50
C ASN A 107 -2.36 -10.73 -6.57
N ARG A 108 -3.07 -9.75 -7.16
CA ARG A 108 -2.55 -8.40 -7.37
C ARG A 108 -3.65 -7.39 -7.14
N ALA A 109 -3.68 -6.81 -5.95
CA ALA A 109 -4.60 -5.72 -5.65
C ALA A 109 -4.44 -4.55 -6.62
N PHE A 110 -5.56 -3.96 -7.01
CA PHE A 110 -5.61 -2.69 -7.71
C PHE A 110 -5.64 -1.55 -6.70
N VAL A 111 -4.81 -0.54 -6.89
CA VAL A 111 -4.69 0.64 -6.03
C VAL A 111 -4.74 1.90 -6.88
N ALA A 112 -5.83 2.66 -6.78
CA ALA A 112 -5.92 4.01 -7.33
C ALA A 112 -5.48 5.03 -6.28
N LYS A 113 -4.56 5.93 -6.64
CA LYS A 113 -4.02 6.95 -5.75
C LYS A 113 -4.32 8.35 -6.28
N ALA A 114 -4.72 9.22 -5.36
CA ALA A 114 -4.84 10.65 -5.59
C ALA A 114 -4.46 11.37 -4.30
N PHE A 115 -3.51 12.31 -4.38
CA PHE A 115 -3.00 13.03 -3.21
C PHE A 115 -2.56 12.07 -2.07
N ILE A 116 -3.15 12.19 -0.88
CA ILE A 116 -2.88 11.32 0.28
C ILE A 116 -3.87 10.15 0.42
N VAL A 117 -4.74 9.96 -0.57
CA VAL A 117 -5.78 8.93 -0.57
C VAL A 117 -5.42 7.79 -1.51
N ALA A 118 -5.68 6.56 -1.06
CA ALA A 118 -5.56 5.36 -1.87
C ALA A 118 -6.84 4.51 -1.74
N ALA A 119 -7.44 4.18 -2.89
CA ALA A 119 -8.56 3.26 -3.03
C ALA A 119 -8.04 1.89 -3.50
N ARG A 120 -8.22 0.85 -2.69
CA ARG A 120 -7.71 -0.51 -2.92
C ARG A 120 -8.84 -1.51 -3.11
N THR A 121 -8.69 -2.42 -4.08
CA THR A 121 -9.60 -3.56 -4.26
C THR A 121 -8.88 -4.76 -4.90
N GLU A 122 -9.29 -5.97 -4.55
CA GLU A 122 -8.78 -7.25 -5.11
C GLU A 122 -9.90 -8.03 -5.82
N ASP A 123 -11.14 -7.89 -5.35
CA ASP A 123 -12.32 -8.62 -5.84
C ASP A 123 -12.96 -8.03 -7.11
N GLY A 124 -12.41 -6.93 -7.60
CA GLY A 124 -13.04 -6.13 -8.66
C GLY A 124 -14.08 -5.17 -8.09
N ALA A 125 -14.18 -4.00 -8.70
CA ALA A 125 -15.09 -2.95 -8.30
C ALA A 125 -15.32 -1.99 -9.46
N SER A 126 -16.41 -1.24 -9.41
CA SER A 126 -16.56 -0.02 -10.20
C SER A 126 -16.71 1.15 -9.27
N PHE A 127 -15.81 2.12 -9.39
CA PHE A 127 -15.80 3.31 -8.54
C PHE A 127 -15.25 4.53 -9.28
N GLY A 128 -15.73 5.69 -8.90
CA GLY A 128 -15.21 6.98 -9.30
C GLY A 128 -14.23 7.50 -8.26
N MET A 129 -13.17 8.17 -8.72
CA MET A 129 -12.25 8.92 -7.89
C MET A 129 -12.09 10.32 -8.48
N ARG A 130 -12.27 11.34 -7.64
CA ARG A 130 -12.13 12.74 -8.03
C ARG A 130 -11.22 13.45 -7.05
N ARG A 131 -10.25 14.20 -7.58
CA ARG A 131 -9.42 15.13 -6.85
C ARG A 131 -9.74 16.56 -7.29
N ALA A 132 -9.81 17.44 -6.32
CA ALA A 132 -9.88 18.89 -6.51
C ALA A 132 -9.03 19.56 -5.44
N GLY A 133 -7.82 19.99 -5.80
CA GLY A 133 -6.85 20.53 -4.86
C GLY A 133 -6.37 19.47 -3.84
N SER A 134 -6.71 19.64 -2.57
CA SER A 134 -6.45 18.67 -1.49
C SER A 134 -7.66 17.78 -1.15
N ALA A 135 -8.83 18.07 -1.72
CA ALA A 135 -10.02 17.27 -1.53
C ALA A 135 -10.00 16.08 -2.48
N VAL A 136 -10.22 14.88 -1.93
CA VAL A 136 -10.38 13.65 -2.72
C VAL A 136 -11.69 12.99 -2.32
N ARG A 137 -12.49 12.63 -3.31
CA ARG A 137 -13.74 11.88 -3.15
C ARG A 137 -13.65 10.56 -3.89
N VAL A 138 -14.15 9.50 -3.26
CA VAL A 138 -14.27 8.16 -3.83
C VAL A 138 -15.73 7.72 -3.71
N GLU A 139 -16.31 7.25 -4.81
CA GLU A 139 -17.71 6.84 -4.89
C GLU A 139 -17.78 5.45 -5.53
N VAL A 140 -18.31 4.46 -4.80
CA VAL A 140 -18.33 3.06 -5.23
C VAL A 140 -19.69 2.73 -5.80
N ARG A 141 -19.72 2.37 -7.09
CA ARG A 141 -20.93 1.97 -7.80
C ARG A 141 -21.20 0.47 -7.65
N SER A 142 -20.17 -0.36 -7.67
CA SER A 142 -20.27 -1.81 -7.46
C SER A 142 -19.02 -2.38 -6.83
N GLY A 143 -19.19 -3.52 -6.14
CA GLY A 143 -18.09 -4.17 -5.42
C GLY A 143 -17.79 -3.49 -4.09
N THR A 144 -16.57 -3.69 -3.62
CA THR A 144 -16.08 -3.18 -2.35
C THR A 144 -14.69 -2.58 -2.52
N VAL A 145 -14.47 -1.42 -1.93
CA VAL A 145 -13.20 -0.68 -2.01
C VAL A 145 -12.78 -0.25 -0.62
N GLU A 146 -11.56 -0.60 -0.23
CA GLU A 146 -10.93 -0.04 0.96
C GLU A 146 -10.35 1.33 0.60
N VAL A 147 -10.84 2.39 1.24
CA VAL A 147 -10.31 3.74 1.05
C VAL A 147 -9.47 4.10 2.25
N SER A 148 -8.19 4.39 2.01
CA SER A 148 -7.24 4.81 3.03
C SER A 148 -6.78 6.24 2.80
N GLU A 149 -6.56 6.98 3.88
CA GLU A 149 -6.00 8.32 3.91
C GLU A 149 -4.80 8.38 4.85
N GLY A 150 -3.77 9.12 4.45
CA GLY A 150 -2.64 9.47 5.30
C GLY A 150 -1.29 8.88 4.85
N ARG A 151 -0.23 9.36 5.50
CA ARG A 151 1.14 8.92 5.26
C ARG A 151 1.43 7.60 5.99
N ARG A 152 2.43 6.86 5.49
CA ARG A 152 2.87 5.56 6.03
C ARG A 152 3.07 5.66 7.56
N GLY A 153 2.31 4.86 8.32
CA GLY A 153 2.33 4.83 9.79
C GLY A 153 1.13 5.47 10.51
N MET A 154 0.35 6.33 9.82
CA MET A 154 -0.87 6.97 10.37
C MET A 154 -2.07 6.79 9.43
N ARG A 155 -2.11 5.68 8.67
CA ARG A 155 -3.15 5.45 7.68
C ARG A 155 -4.46 5.12 8.39
N ARG A 156 -5.50 5.91 8.12
CA ARG A 156 -6.89 5.55 8.45
C ARG A 156 -7.50 4.90 7.23
N SER A 157 -8.20 3.79 7.41
CA SER A 157 -8.96 3.18 6.32
C SER A 157 -10.41 2.97 6.70
N VAL A 158 -11.26 2.97 5.68
CA VAL A 158 -12.69 2.66 5.79
C VAL A 158 -13.07 1.79 4.59
N MET A 159 -13.94 0.82 4.84
CA MET A 159 -14.54 0.03 3.77
C MET A 159 -15.71 0.79 3.17
N VAL A 160 -15.71 0.96 1.85
CA VAL A 160 -16.77 1.62 1.09
C VAL A 160 -17.41 0.58 0.18
N TYR A 161 -18.72 0.40 0.33
CA TYR A 161 -19.50 -0.59 -0.39
C TYR A 161 -20.25 0.06 -1.56
N ALA A 162 -20.83 -0.77 -2.44
CA ALA A 162 -21.68 -0.32 -3.52
C ALA A 162 -22.78 0.66 -3.04
N GLY A 163 -22.98 1.74 -3.80
CA GLY A 163 -23.92 2.81 -3.47
C GLY A 163 -23.42 3.76 -2.40
N GLN A 164 -22.14 3.71 -2.03
CA GLN A 164 -21.57 4.57 -0.99
C GLN A 164 -20.42 5.43 -1.52
N GLY A 165 -20.12 6.51 -0.79
CA GLY A 165 -18.97 7.35 -1.04
C GLY A 165 -18.30 7.82 0.24
N VAL A 166 -17.06 8.29 0.09
CA VAL A 166 -16.28 8.92 1.15
C VAL A 166 -15.46 10.07 0.56
N GLN A 167 -15.18 11.09 1.37
CA GLN A 167 -14.38 12.24 0.98
C GLN A 167 -13.36 12.59 2.06
N THR A 168 -12.26 13.23 1.70
CA THR A 168 -11.36 13.82 2.69
C THR A 168 -11.97 15.04 3.37
N LYS A 169 -11.65 15.23 4.66
CA LYS A 169 -11.98 16.44 5.40
C LYS A 169 -10.89 17.51 5.22
N PRO A 170 -11.22 18.81 5.26
CA PRO A 170 -10.22 19.89 5.22
C PRO A 170 -9.14 19.77 6.31
N GLU A 171 -9.54 19.36 7.51
CA GLU A 171 -8.67 19.14 8.68
C GLU A 171 -7.90 17.80 8.64
N GLY A 172 -8.03 17.02 7.58
CA GLY A 172 -7.47 15.68 7.44
C GLY A 172 -8.39 14.56 7.93
N GLY A 173 -8.15 13.35 7.47
CA GLY A 173 -9.04 12.21 7.68
C GLY A 173 -10.16 12.10 6.65
N LEU A 174 -10.98 11.05 6.82
CA LEU A 174 -12.11 10.74 5.96
C LEU A 174 -13.43 11.19 6.61
N THR A 175 -14.39 11.64 5.78
CA THR A 175 -15.78 11.87 6.19
C THR A 175 -16.44 10.56 6.59
N ARG A 176 -17.62 10.67 7.21
CA ARG A 176 -18.48 9.50 7.37
C ARG A 176 -18.90 9.04 5.97
N VAL A 177 -18.94 7.73 5.77
CA VAL A 177 -19.45 7.12 4.55
C VAL A 177 -20.88 7.62 4.31
N PHE A 178 -21.14 8.13 3.11
CA PHE A 178 -22.44 8.63 2.67
C PHE A 178 -23.04 7.72 1.59
N LEU A 179 -24.35 7.78 1.39
CA LEU A 179 -25.04 7.06 0.32
C LEU A 179 -25.07 7.94 -0.94
N LEU A 180 -24.91 7.31 -2.09
CA LEU A 180 -25.12 7.94 -3.39
C LEU A 180 -26.63 8.00 -3.66
N GLU A 181 -27.15 9.17 -4.02
CA GLU A 181 -28.52 9.27 -4.55
C GLU A 181 -28.51 8.70 -5.97
N GLN A 182 -29.41 7.75 -6.23
CA GLN A 182 -29.49 6.98 -7.49
C GLN A 182 -30.23 7.73 -8.58
#